data_AF-A0A3G1RRT7-F1
#
_entry.id   AF-A0A3G1RRT7-F1
#
_cell.length_a   1.000
_cell.length_b   1.000
_cell.length_c   1.000
_cell.angle_alpha   90.00
_cell.angle_beta   90.00
_cell.angle_gamma   90.00
#
_symmetry.space_group_name_H-M   'P 1'
#
loop_
_entity.id
_entity.type
_entity.pdbx_description
1 polymer ?
#
loop_
_entity_poly.entity_id
_entity_poly.type
_entity_poly.pdbx_seq_one_letter_code
_entity_poly.pdbx_strand_id
1 'polypeptide(L)'
;KVGRFRIPLDGSPYGTLEAALDPNEHGRGMDMCSINPNYLGMKYRYTYACGAQRPCNFPNTLTKIDLELKRAKNWYEEGAVPSEPFFVPRPGATEEDDGVVISIISEKNGEGYALVLDGSTFEEVARAKFPYGLPYGLHGCWVPKQ
;
A
#
# COMPACT_ATOMS: atom_id res chain seq x y z
N LYS A 1 1.79 9.59 -8.19
CA LYS A 1 2.31 8.85 -9.38
C LYS A 1 3.47 7.98 -8.91
N VAL A 2 3.66 6.80 -9.50
CA VAL A 2 4.82 5.93 -9.19
C VAL A 2 5.80 5.96 -10.36
N GLY A 3 7.05 6.34 -10.10
CA GLY A 3 8.12 6.40 -11.08
C GLY A 3 9.23 5.39 -10.76
N ARG A 4 9.79 4.76 -11.79
CA ARG A 4 10.97 3.89 -11.66
C ARG A 4 12.17 4.59 -12.28
N PHE A 5 13.12 4.94 -11.43
CA PHE A 5 14.41 5.48 -11.83
C PHE A 5 15.41 4.33 -12.01
N ARG A 6 16.19 4.35 -13.09
CA ARG A 6 17.35 3.47 -13.28
C ARG A 6 18.59 4.31 -13.42
N ILE A 7 19.55 4.10 -12.53
CA ILE A 7 20.82 4.81 -12.49
C ILE A 7 21.90 3.83 -12.98
N PRO A 8 22.52 4.07 -14.14
CA PRO A 8 23.63 3.25 -14.60
C PRO A 8 24.86 3.50 -13.70
N LEU A 9 25.60 2.43 -13.40
CA LEU A 9 26.83 2.49 -12.59
C LEU A 9 28.09 2.55 -13.47
N ASP A 10 27.95 2.90 -14.75
CA ASP A 10 29.03 2.96 -15.75
C ASP A 10 29.67 4.36 -15.85
N GLY A 11 29.31 5.29 -14.97
CA GLY A 11 29.79 6.67 -14.97
C GLY A 11 28.97 7.63 -15.84
N SER A 12 27.89 7.16 -16.49
CA SER A 12 26.99 8.04 -17.23
C SER A 12 26.37 9.11 -16.33
N PRO A 13 26.26 10.38 -16.78
CA PRO A 13 25.73 11.47 -15.96
C PRO A 13 24.20 11.44 -15.77
N TYR A 14 23.49 10.62 -16.54
CA TYR A 14 22.02 10.56 -16.54
C TYR A 14 21.51 9.13 -16.52
N GLY A 15 20.46 8.90 -15.74
CA GLY A 15 19.67 7.68 -15.72
C GLY A 15 18.40 7.77 -16.57
N THR A 16 17.55 6.76 -16.48
CA THR A 16 16.21 6.78 -17.08
C THR A 16 15.13 6.85 -16.01
N LEU A 17 14.01 7.50 -16.36
CA LEU A 17 12.79 7.55 -15.56
C LEU A 17 11.63 7.05 -16.42
N GLU A 18 10.93 6.04 -15.94
CA GLU A 18 9.68 5.59 -16.52
C GLU A 18 8.55 5.63 -15.48
N ALA A 19 7.31 5.78 -15.94
CA ALA A 19 6.16 5.50 -15.09
C ALA A 19 6.12 4.00 -14.80
N ALA A 20 5.97 3.63 -13.53
CA ALA A 20 5.87 2.22 -13.16
C ALA A 20 4.61 1.56 -13.75
N LEU A 21 3.53 2.34 -13.87
CA LEU A 21 2.26 1.99 -14.52
C LEU A 21 1.52 3.27 -14.94
N ASP A 22 0.44 3.14 -15.71
CA ASP A 22 -0.42 4.27 -16.07
C ASP A 22 -1.01 4.90 -14.78
N PRO A 23 -0.84 6.22 -14.54
CA PRO A 23 -1.40 6.90 -13.38
C PRO A 23 -2.91 6.71 -13.18
N ASN A 24 -3.66 6.40 -14.23
CA ASN A 24 -5.09 6.13 -14.16
C ASN A 24 -5.41 4.78 -13.48
N GLU A 25 -4.52 3.80 -13.54
CA GLU A 25 -4.73 2.50 -12.89
C GLU A 25 -4.79 2.65 -11.35
N HIS A 26 -4.00 3.58 -10.80
CA HIS A 26 -3.82 3.76 -9.36
C HIS A 26 -4.42 5.09 -8.81
N GLY A 27 -5.24 5.81 -9.59
CA GLY A 27 -5.91 7.04 -9.10
C GLY A 27 -5.07 8.33 -9.07
N ARG A 28 -3.88 8.34 -9.69
CA ARG A 28 -2.98 9.50 -9.89
C ARG A 28 -2.33 10.11 -8.63
N GLY A 29 -2.69 9.71 -7.42
CA GLY A 29 -2.00 10.06 -6.16
C GLY A 29 -1.58 8.79 -5.44
N MET A 30 -0.33 8.73 -4.96
CA MET A 30 0.20 7.60 -4.17
C MET A 30 1.17 8.15 -3.14
N ASP A 31 1.04 7.72 -1.89
CA ASP A 31 1.94 8.04 -0.79
C ASP A 31 1.90 6.91 0.26
N MET A 32 2.70 6.99 1.32
CA MET A 32 2.73 6.02 2.42
C MET A 32 2.92 4.57 1.92
N CYS A 33 3.97 4.38 1.12
CA CYS A 33 4.22 3.12 0.43
C CYS A 33 4.93 2.10 1.32
N SER A 34 4.51 0.84 1.22
CA SER A 34 5.19 -0.32 1.76
C SER A 34 5.35 -1.43 0.70
N ILE A 35 6.15 -2.42 1.04
CA ILE A 35 6.41 -3.64 0.27
C ILE A 35 6.46 -4.83 1.24
N ASN A 36 6.55 -6.05 0.72
CA ASN A 36 6.90 -7.18 1.55
C ASN A 36 8.33 -6.99 2.13
N PRO A 37 8.52 -6.95 3.46
CA PRO A 37 9.83 -6.70 4.06
C PRO A 37 10.87 -7.78 3.73
N ASN A 38 10.44 -9.00 3.37
CA ASN A 38 11.34 -10.07 2.93
C ASN A 38 12.01 -9.74 1.59
N TYR A 39 11.54 -8.73 0.85
CA TYR A 39 12.07 -8.30 -0.45
C TYR A 39 12.80 -6.96 -0.38
N LEU A 40 13.07 -6.44 0.82
CA LEU A 40 13.76 -5.17 1.00
C LEU A 40 15.17 -5.22 0.37
N GLY A 41 15.45 -4.26 -0.52
CA GLY A 41 16.72 -4.18 -1.25
C GLY A 41 16.86 -5.19 -2.40
N MET A 42 15.84 -6.00 -2.67
CA MET A 42 15.82 -6.98 -3.76
C MET A 42 14.87 -6.57 -4.88
N LYS A 43 14.88 -7.29 -6.01
CA LYS A 43 13.84 -7.14 -7.03
C LYS A 43 12.51 -7.60 -6.44
N TYR A 44 11.48 -6.76 -6.53
CA TYR A 44 10.13 -7.01 -6.03
C TYR A 44 9.09 -6.64 -7.10
N ARG A 45 7.89 -7.22 -6.99
CA ARG A 45 6.76 -7.04 -7.91
C ARG A 45 5.63 -6.20 -7.31
N TYR A 46 5.36 -6.31 -6.01
CA TYR A 46 4.19 -5.71 -5.38
C TYR A 46 4.55 -4.57 -4.45
N THR A 47 3.75 -3.51 -4.49
CA THR A 47 3.80 -2.42 -3.52
C THR A 47 2.39 -2.04 -3.08
N TYR A 48 2.26 -1.63 -1.83
CA TYR A 48 1.02 -1.23 -1.19
C TYR A 48 1.15 0.22 -0.77
N ALA A 49 0.12 1.04 -0.95
CA ALA A 49 0.23 2.46 -0.65
C ALA A 49 -1.15 3.09 -0.44
N CYS A 50 -1.18 4.26 0.17
CA CYS A 50 -2.37 5.09 0.20
C CYS A 50 -2.55 5.78 -1.16
N GLY A 51 -3.72 5.62 -1.76
CA GLY A 51 -4.12 6.28 -2.99
C GLY A 51 -5.23 7.31 -2.75
N ALA A 52 -5.65 7.98 -3.83
CA ALA A 52 -6.81 8.87 -3.80
C ALA A 52 -7.81 8.56 -4.93
N GLN A 53 -9.07 8.32 -4.56
CA GLN A 53 -10.20 8.38 -5.46
C GLN A 53 -10.74 9.81 -5.53
N ARG A 54 -10.77 10.36 -6.75
CA ARG A 54 -11.24 11.72 -7.03
C ARG A 54 -12.74 11.87 -6.73
N PRO A 55 -13.22 13.08 -6.38
CA PRO A 55 -12.52 14.38 -6.39
C PRO A 55 -11.66 14.67 -5.16
N CYS A 56 -11.52 13.72 -4.22
CA CYS A 56 -10.67 13.90 -3.06
C CYS A 56 -9.20 14.10 -3.47
N ASN A 57 -8.53 15.08 -2.86
CA ASN A 57 -7.08 15.30 -3.02
C ASN A 57 -6.28 14.73 -1.83
N PHE A 58 -6.95 14.18 -0.82
CA PHE A 58 -6.35 13.53 0.34
C PHE A 58 -6.47 12.00 0.19
N PRO A 59 -5.54 11.20 0.74
CA PRO A 59 -5.65 9.76 0.66
C PRO A 59 -6.96 9.22 1.27
N ASN A 60 -7.69 8.43 0.49
CA ASN A 60 -8.97 7.82 0.88
C ASN A 60 -9.12 6.39 0.33
N THR A 61 -8.06 5.84 -0.26
CA THR A 61 -8.02 4.46 -0.75
C THR A 61 -6.75 3.78 -0.30
N LEU A 62 -6.81 2.47 -0.18
CA LEU A 62 -5.62 1.64 -0.17
C LEU A 62 -5.44 1.05 -1.56
N THR A 63 -4.20 0.94 -2.01
CA THR A 63 -3.89 0.47 -3.36
C THR A 63 -2.79 -0.57 -3.32
N LYS A 64 -3.04 -1.73 -3.93
CA LYS A 64 -2.03 -2.70 -4.32
C LYS A 64 -1.62 -2.45 -5.76
N ILE A 65 -0.33 -2.36 -6.02
CA ILE A 65 0.24 -2.18 -7.36
C ILE A 65 1.04 -3.43 -7.73
N ASP A 66 0.77 -3.96 -8.92
CA ASP A 66 1.59 -4.97 -9.59
C ASP A 66 2.50 -4.27 -10.61
N LEU A 67 3.81 -4.24 -10.31
CA LEU A 67 4.81 -3.53 -11.12
C LEU A 67 5.21 -4.30 -12.39
N GLU A 68 4.89 -5.59 -12.48
CA GLU A 68 5.18 -6.41 -13.67
C GLU A 68 3.99 -6.37 -14.64
N LEU A 69 2.77 -6.60 -14.16
CA LEU A 69 1.56 -6.51 -14.98
C LEU A 69 1.09 -5.06 -15.22
N LYS A 70 1.66 -4.11 -14.49
CA LYS A 70 1.32 -2.68 -14.53
C LYS A 70 -0.17 -2.42 -14.26
N ARG A 71 -0.71 -3.13 -13.26
CA ARG A 71 -2.10 -3.04 -12.81
C ARG A 71 -2.17 -2.60 -11.35
N ALA A 72 -3.32 -2.10 -10.95
CA ALA A 72 -3.58 -1.81 -9.54
C ALA A 72 -4.96 -2.31 -9.11
N LYS A 73 -5.08 -2.65 -7.82
CA LYS A 73 -6.33 -2.94 -7.13
C LYS A 73 -6.49 -1.91 -6.02
N ASN A 74 -7.71 -1.40 -5.86
CA ASN A 74 -8.00 -0.37 -4.87
C ASN A 74 -9.08 -0.87 -3.90
N TRP A 75 -8.87 -0.63 -2.62
CA TRP A 75 -9.91 -0.70 -1.60
C TRP A 75 -10.37 0.73 -1.27
N TYR A 76 -11.69 0.90 -1.14
CA TYR A 76 -12.34 2.17 -0.87
C TYR A 76 -13.61 1.91 -0.06
N GLU A 77 -13.84 2.76 0.95
CA GLU A 77 -15.10 2.82 1.69
C GLU A 77 -15.43 4.30 1.93
N GLU A 78 -16.69 4.68 1.73
CA GLU A 78 -17.12 6.07 1.87
C GLU A 78 -16.90 6.57 3.31
N GLY A 79 -16.23 7.71 3.46
CA GLY A 79 -15.90 8.28 4.77
C GLY A 79 -14.74 7.62 5.51
N ALA A 80 -14.06 6.64 4.90
CA ALA A 80 -12.85 6.04 5.42
C ALA A 80 -11.59 6.82 5.01
N VAL A 81 -10.68 7.02 5.96
CA VAL A 81 -9.38 7.63 5.74
C VAL A 81 -8.30 6.66 6.21
N PRO A 82 -7.60 5.96 5.29
CA PRO A 82 -6.59 4.98 5.65
C PRO A 82 -5.25 5.63 6.03
N SER A 83 -4.60 5.08 7.06
CA SER A 83 -3.17 5.28 7.35
C SER A 83 -2.29 4.45 6.40
N GLU A 84 -0.97 4.49 6.59
CA GLU A 84 -0.02 3.64 5.86
C GLU A 84 -0.43 2.15 5.91
N PRO A 85 -0.60 1.49 4.75
CA PRO A 85 -0.74 0.04 4.70
C PRO A 85 0.61 -0.62 4.94
N PHE A 86 0.68 -1.61 5.82
CA PHE A 86 1.87 -2.44 6.01
C PHE A 86 1.58 -3.91 5.71
N PHE A 87 2.45 -4.54 4.94
CA PHE A 87 2.34 -5.95 4.56
C PHE A 87 2.94 -6.86 5.64
N VAL A 88 2.23 -7.94 5.95
CA VAL A 88 2.65 -9.00 6.87
C VAL A 88 2.63 -10.33 6.11
N PRO A 89 3.80 -10.94 5.83
CA PRO A 89 3.86 -12.21 5.12
C PRO A 89 3.26 -13.34 5.94
N ARG A 90 2.59 -14.28 5.27
CA ARG A 90 2.19 -15.55 5.89
C ARG A 90 3.46 -16.33 6.28
N PRO A 91 3.52 -16.95 7.46
CA PRO A 91 4.62 -17.85 7.80
C PRO A 91 4.77 -18.96 6.77
N GLY A 92 5.96 -19.10 6.18
CA GLY A 92 6.24 -20.09 5.12
C GLY A 92 5.73 -19.70 3.72
N ALA A 93 5.29 -18.45 3.51
CA ALA A 93 4.92 -17.93 2.20
C ALA A 93 6.05 -18.13 1.18
N THR A 94 5.69 -18.55 -0.02
CA THR A 94 6.59 -18.68 -1.17
C THR A 94 6.33 -17.62 -2.24
N GLU A 95 5.08 -17.13 -2.32
CA GLU A 95 4.70 -16.02 -3.18
C GLU A 95 4.91 -14.68 -2.46
N GLU A 96 5.30 -13.65 -3.21
CA GLU A 96 5.65 -12.33 -2.67
C GLU A 96 4.48 -11.64 -1.96
N ASP A 97 3.25 -11.86 -2.42
CA ASP A 97 2.02 -11.28 -1.89
C ASP A 97 1.15 -12.27 -1.10
N ASP A 98 1.70 -13.43 -0.70
CA ASP A 98 1.03 -14.35 0.24
C ASP A 98 1.18 -13.86 1.68
N GLY A 99 0.12 -13.22 2.15
CA GLY A 99 0.09 -12.57 3.45
C GLY A 99 -1.14 -11.68 3.57
N VAL A 100 -1.05 -10.68 4.42
CA VAL A 100 -2.10 -9.68 4.63
C VAL A 100 -1.54 -8.27 4.59
N VAL A 101 -2.38 -7.31 4.24
CA VAL A 101 -2.10 -5.88 4.33
C VAL A 101 -2.99 -5.31 5.42
N ILE A 102 -2.38 -4.62 6.38
CA ILE A 102 -3.08 -4.02 7.51
C ILE A 102 -2.97 -2.50 7.40
N SER A 103 -4.09 -1.82 7.65
CA SER A 103 -4.15 -0.37 7.76
C SER A 103 -5.06 0.04 8.91
N ILE A 104 -4.74 1.15 9.57
CA ILE A 104 -5.65 1.80 10.50
C ILE A 104 -6.54 2.73 9.70
N ILE A 105 -7.85 2.67 9.93
CA ILE A 105 -8.84 3.51 9.27
C ILE A 105 -9.42 4.48 10.30
N SER A 106 -9.40 5.78 9.96
CA SER A 106 -10.14 6.81 10.67
C SER A 106 -11.47 7.07 9.95
N GLU A 107 -12.57 7.09 10.69
CA GLU A 107 -13.91 7.32 10.14
C GLU A 107 -14.39 8.76 10.39
N LYS A 108 -15.26 9.27 9.51
CA LYS A 108 -15.80 10.65 9.62
C LYS A 108 -16.54 10.94 10.94
N ASN A 109 -17.09 9.91 11.57
CA ASN A 109 -17.84 10.02 12.83
C ASN A 109 -16.91 10.09 14.06
N GLY A 110 -15.59 10.08 13.85
CA GLY A 110 -14.58 10.07 14.90
C GLY A 110 -14.25 8.69 15.44
N GLU A 111 -14.82 7.62 14.90
CA GLU A 111 -14.45 6.23 15.21
C GLU A 111 -13.24 5.77 14.35
N GLY A 112 -12.79 4.54 14.57
CA GLY A 112 -11.78 3.93 13.74
C GLY A 112 -11.68 2.41 13.94
N TYR A 113 -11.00 1.77 13.01
CA TYR A 113 -10.80 0.32 13.02
C TYR A 113 -9.48 -0.08 12.36
N ALA A 114 -8.95 -1.25 12.72
CA ALA A 114 -7.92 -1.91 11.93
C ALA A 114 -8.60 -2.71 10.82
N LEU A 115 -8.19 -2.45 9.58
CA LEU A 115 -8.61 -3.18 8.38
C LEU A 115 -7.55 -4.21 8.03
N VAL A 116 -7.99 -5.41 7.62
CA VAL A 116 -7.12 -6.48 7.12
C VAL A 116 -7.59 -6.87 5.73
N LEU A 117 -6.70 -6.71 4.75
CA LEU A 117 -6.90 -7.12 3.36
C LEU A 117 -6.05 -8.35 3.07
N ASP A 118 -6.57 -9.28 2.27
CA ASP A 118 -5.77 -10.37 1.71
C ASP A 118 -4.68 -9.80 0.78
N GLY A 119 -3.44 -10.24 0.95
CA GLY A 119 -2.31 -9.72 0.20
C GLY A 119 -2.41 -9.94 -1.31
N SER A 120 -3.08 -11.02 -1.74
CA SER A 120 -3.20 -11.48 -3.12
C SER A 120 -4.45 -10.92 -3.83
N THR A 121 -5.63 -11.16 -3.26
CA THR A 121 -6.90 -10.69 -3.82
C THR A 121 -7.10 -9.20 -3.58
N PHE A 122 -6.54 -8.66 -2.49
CA PHE A 122 -6.76 -7.31 -1.99
C PHE A 122 -8.20 -7.04 -1.55
N GLU A 123 -8.93 -8.11 -1.22
CA GLU A 123 -10.27 -8.08 -0.64
C GLU A 123 -10.17 -8.06 0.89
N GLU A 124 -11.17 -7.46 1.53
CA GLU A 124 -11.24 -7.44 2.99
C GLU A 124 -11.51 -8.83 3.55
N VAL A 125 -10.68 -9.25 4.52
CA VAL A 125 -10.83 -10.53 5.24
C VAL A 125 -11.23 -10.34 6.70
N ALA A 126 -10.94 -9.18 7.28
CA ALA A 126 -11.36 -8.84 8.64
C ALA A 126 -11.30 -7.33 8.91
N ARG A 127 -12.06 -6.90 9.91
CA ARG A 127 -11.91 -5.59 10.55
C ARG A 127 -12.05 -5.69 12.07
N ALA A 128 -11.30 -4.89 12.81
CA ALA A 128 -11.35 -4.81 14.26
C ALA A 128 -11.61 -3.37 14.72
N LYS A 129 -12.79 -3.11 15.29
CA LYS A 129 -13.16 -1.78 15.79
C LYS A 129 -12.38 -1.42 17.04
N PHE A 130 -11.93 -0.17 17.12
CA PHE A 130 -11.36 0.37 18.34
C PHE A 130 -12.45 0.85 19.29
N PRO A 131 -12.22 0.80 20.61
CA PRO A 131 -13.13 1.38 21.59
C PRO A 131 -13.02 2.92 21.67
N TYR A 132 -12.20 3.53 20.82
CA TYR A 132 -11.93 4.96 20.73
C TYR A 132 -11.60 5.37 19.29
N GLY A 133 -11.74 6.65 18.99
CA GLY A 133 -11.27 7.23 17.74
C GLY A 133 -9.75 7.23 17.64
N LEU A 134 -9.23 6.95 16.45
CA LEU A 134 -7.83 7.17 16.12
C LEU A 134 -7.72 8.27 15.06
N PRO A 135 -6.88 9.30 15.27
CA PRO A 135 -6.60 10.26 14.23
C PRO A 135 -5.81 9.60 13.09
N TYR A 136 -5.80 10.27 11.94
CA TYR A 136 -4.95 9.86 10.81
C TYR A 136 -3.49 9.69 11.27
N GLY A 137 -2.96 8.48 11.07
CA GLY A 137 -1.59 8.12 11.41
C GLY A 137 -0.63 8.32 10.24
N LEU A 138 0.67 8.34 10.55
CA LEU A 138 1.75 8.31 9.55
C LEU A 138 2.25 6.87 9.41
N HIS A 139 3.48 6.61 9.86
CA HIS A 139 4.14 5.32 9.69
C HIS A 139 3.85 4.34 10.83
N GLY A 140 3.81 3.06 10.48
CA GLY A 140 3.65 1.94 11.41
C GLY A 140 4.63 0.81 11.13
N CYS A 141 4.70 -0.16 12.02
CA CYS A 141 5.44 -1.40 11.76
C CYS A 141 4.77 -2.61 12.41
N TRP A 142 4.95 -3.76 11.77
CA TRP A 142 4.62 -5.05 12.35
C TRP A 142 5.84 -5.63 13.05
N VAL A 143 5.66 -6.08 14.30
CA VAL A 143 6.69 -6.78 15.07
C VAL A 143 6.19 -8.20 15.34
N PRO A 144 6.77 -9.24 14.72
CA PRO A 144 6.36 -10.61 14.98
C PRO A 144 6.68 -11.00 16.43
N LYS A 145 5.87 -11.89 17.02
CA LYS A 145 6.25 -12.54 18.28
C LYS A 145 7.46 -13.43 18.04
N GLN A 146 8.42 -13.36 18.97
CA GLN A 146 9.57 -14.28 19.03
C GLN A 146 9.12 -15.71 19.28
#